data_AF-A0AAV9C2L6-F1
#
_entry.id   AF-A0AAV9C2L6-F1
#
_cell.length_a   1.000
_cell.length_b   1.000
_cell.length_c   1.000
_cell.angle_alpha   90.00
_cell.angle_beta   90.00
_cell.angle_gamma   90.00
#
_symmetry.space_group_name_H-M   'P 1'
#
loop_
_entity.id
_entity.type
_entity.pdbx_description
1 polymer ?
#
loop_
_entity_poly.entity_id
_entity_poly.type
_entity_poly.pdbx_seq_one_letter_code
_entity_poly.pdbx_strand_id
1 'polypeptide(L)'
;MLSPLWRMYVRLLESQREKALLWDMIEPYRRPRSFTPLVSLYVAAFYTGVVGAAVTEQLYKEKYWEEHPGQEVPLMRPKYYGGPWRVMRGEVPPGLPAEKAG
;
A
#
# COMPACT_ATOMS: atom_id res chain seq x y z
N MET A 1 -28.65 21.85 -46.02
CA MET A 1 -28.77 22.77 -44.86
C MET A 1 -28.83 21.93 -43.59
N LEU A 2 -27.91 22.14 -42.63
CA LEU A 2 -27.95 21.40 -41.34
C LEU A 2 -29.11 21.89 -40.47
N SER A 3 -29.67 21.01 -39.64
CA SER A 3 -30.76 21.39 -38.73
C SER A 3 -30.28 22.39 -37.67
N PRO A 4 -31.13 23.29 -37.16
CA PRO A 4 -30.77 24.24 -36.09
C PRO A 4 -30.23 23.54 -34.83
N LEU A 5 -30.79 22.38 -34.48
CA LEU A 5 -30.35 21.56 -33.35
C LEU A 5 -28.93 21.01 -33.57
N TRP A 6 -28.62 20.57 -34.79
CA TRP A 6 -27.28 20.12 -35.15
C TRP A 6 -26.26 21.24 -35.02
N ARG A 7 -26.61 22.47 -35.47
CA ARG A 7 -25.75 23.64 -35.28
C ARG A 7 -25.49 23.94 -33.81
N MET A 8 -26.50 23.81 -32.94
CA MET A 8 -26.34 24.01 -31.50
C MET A 8 -25.43 22.94 -30.89
N TYR A 9 -25.62 21.68 -31.26
CA TYR A 9 -24.81 20.57 -30.79
C TYR A 9 -23.34 20.72 -31.18
N VAL A 10 -23.06 21.03 -32.45
CA VAL A 10 -21.69 21.26 -32.94
C VAL A 10 -21.01 22.41 -32.20
N ARG A 11 -21.71 23.52 -31.98
CA ARG A 11 -21.18 24.66 -31.20
C ARG A 11 -20.86 24.29 -29.76
N LEU A 12 -21.69 23.48 -29.11
CA LEU A 12 -21.41 23.02 -27.75
C LEU A 12 -20.17 22.13 -27.72
N LEU A 13 -20.03 21.23 -28.69
CA LEU A 13 -18.89 20.32 -28.78
C LEU A 13 -17.59 21.08 -29.07
N GLU A 14 -17.62 22.07 -29.96
CA GLU A 14 -16.50 22.99 -30.23
C GLU A 14 -16.13 23.79 -28.98
N SER A 15 -17.12 24.37 -28.28
CA SER A 15 -16.88 25.10 -27.04
C SER A 15 -16.21 24.25 -25.95
N GLN A 16 -16.60 22.97 -25.81
CA GLN A 16 -15.95 22.07 -24.87
C GLN A 16 -14.53 21.70 -25.31
N ARG A 17 -14.30 21.51 -26.62
CA ARG A 17 -12.96 21.24 -27.17
C ARG A 17 -12.01 22.41 -27.00
N GLU A 18 -12.46 23.64 -27.27
CA GLU A 18 -11.67 24.85 -27.08
C GLU A 18 -11.27 25.01 -25.61
N LYS A 19 -12.20 24.78 -24.68
CA LYS A 19 -11.89 24.78 -23.25
C LYS A 19 -10.85 23.74 -22.88
N ALA A 20 -10.97 22.51 -23.39
CA ALA A 20 -9.98 21.45 -23.12
C ALA A 20 -8.59 21.82 -23.66
N LEU A 21 -8.51 22.36 -24.87
CA LEU A 21 -7.25 22.81 -25.48
C LEU A 21 -6.62 23.96 -24.68
N LEU A 22 -7.42 24.92 -24.22
CA LEU A 22 -6.96 25.99 -23.33
C LEU A 22 -6.42 25.44 -22.00
N TRP A 23 -7.08 24.43 -21.42
CA TRP A 23 -6.60 23.76 -20.21
C TRP A 23 -5.25 23.09 -20.45
N ASP A 24 -5.10 22.36 -21.55
CA ASP A 24 -3.84 21.69 -21.92
C ASP A 24 -2.70 22.70 -22.15
N MET A 25 -2.99 23.88 -22.70
CA MET A 25 -2.01 24.95 -22.87
C MET A 25 -1.56 25.60 -21.56
N ILE A 26 -2.44 25.64 -20.54
CA ILE A 26 -2.15 26.24 -19.23
C ILE A 26 -1.43 25.24 -18.31
N GLU A 27 -1.63 23.92 -18.52
CA GLU A 27 -1.07 22.86 -17.69
C GLU A 27 0.46 22.96 -17.46
N PRO A 28 1.31 23.31 -18.44
CA PRO A 28 2.76 23.47 -18.24
C PRO A 28 3.13 24.65 -17.33
N TYR A 29 2.28 25.67 -17.23
CA TYR A 29 2.49 26.83 -16.38
C TYR A 29 1.93 26.63 -14.96
N ARG A 30 1.20 25.52 -14.75
CA ARG A 30 0.66 25.17 -13.45
C ARG A 30 1.80 24.65 -12.57
N ARG A 31 1.84 25.11 -11.32
CA ARG A 31 2.79 24.58 -10.32
C ARG A 31 2.59 23.05 -10.24
N PRO A 32 3.67 22.24 -10.32
CA PRO A 32 3.55 20.80 -10.16
C PRO A 32 2.85 20.50 -8.83
N ARG A 33 1.89 19.57 -8.83
CA ARG A 33 1.24 19.13 -7.59
C ARG A 33 2.34 18.80 -6.57
N SER A 34 2.21 19.34 -5.36
CA SER A 34 3.21 19.12 -4.33
C SER A 34 3.41 17.62 -4.11
N PHE A 35 4.66 17.21 -3.87
CA PHE A 35 5.01 15.84 -3.51
C PHE A 35 4.54 15.49 -2.08
N THR A 36 4.09 16.48 -1.31
CA THR A 36 3.64 16.38 0.08
C THR A 36 2.53 15.34 0.31
N PRO A 37 1.41 15.27 -0.45
CA PRO A 37 0.39 14.23 -0.29
C PRO A 37 0.95 12.82 -0.45
N LEU A 38 1.91 12.63 -1.36
CA LEU A 38 2.53 11.32 -1.59
C LEU A 38 3.38 10.90 -0.40
N VAL A 39 4.22 11.82 0.12
CA VAL A 39 5.04 11.57 1.32
C VAL A 39 4.16 11.27 2.52
N SER A 40 3.11 12.06 2.76
CA SER A 40 2.20 11.81 3.90
C SER A 40 1.53 10.45 3.80
N LEU A 41 1.14 10.03 2.59
CA LEU A 41 0.52 8.73 2.38
C LEU A 41 1.51 7.59 2.65
N TYR A 42 2.75 7.70 2.18
CA TYR A 42 3.78 6.69 2.44
C TYR A 42 4.15 6.59 3.91
N VAL A 43 4.29 7.72 4.59
CA VAL A 43 4.57 7.75 6.04
C VAL A 43 3.43 7.09 6.81
N ALA A 44 2.18 7.46 6.51
CA ALA A 44 1.01 6.84 7.13
C ALA A 44 0.97 5.33 6.89
N ALA A 45 1.11 4.89 5.64
CA ALA A 45 1.10 3.48 5.28
C ALA A 45 2.21 2.68 5.97
N PHE A 46 3.42 3.24 6.05
CA PHE A 46 4.55 2.62 6.74
C PHE A 46 4.25 2.39 8.23
N TYR A 47 3.85 3.44 8.95
CA TYR A 47 3.56 3.33 10.38
C TYR A 47 2.34 2.45 10.68
N THR A 48 1.31 2.48 9.84
CA THR A 48 0.19 1.54 9.95
C THR A 48 0.66 0.09 9.81
N GLY A 49 1.57 -0.19 8.88
CA GLY A 49 2.17 -1.52 8.72
C GLY A 49 2.98 -1.97 9.94
N VAL A 50 3.82 -1.09 10.50
CA VAL A 50 4.62 -1.37 11.71
C VAL A 50 3.73 -1.65 12.91
N VAL A 51 2.71 -0.82 13.14
CA VAL A 51 1.76 -1.01 14.25
C VAL A 51 0.97 -2.30 14.07
N GLY A 52 0.47 -2.58 12.86
CA GLY A 52 -0.25 -3.82 12.56
C GLY A 52 0.60 -5.06 12.83
N ALA A 53 1.87 -5.04 12.39
CA ALA A 53 2.80 -6.14 12.64
C ALA A 53 3.06 -6.35 14.15
N ALA A 54 3.28 -5.27 14.90
CA ALA A 54 3.49 -5.35 16.34
C ALA A 54 2.26 -5.91 17.07
N VAL A 55 1.05 -5.47 16.72
CA VAL A 55 -0.19 -6.00 17.30
C VAL A 55 -0.34 -7.49 16.99
N THR A 56 -0.07 -7.93 15.76
CA THR A 56 -0.17 -9.35 15.42
C THR A 56 0.85 -10.22 16.14
N GLU A 57 2.07 -9.71 16.37
CA GLU A 57 3.09 -10.39 17.15
C GLU A 57 2.66 -10.56 18.61
N GLN A 58 2.05 -9.53 19.21
CA GLN A 58 1.61 -9.61 20.60
C GLN A 58 0.43 -10.57 20.77
N LEU A 59 -0.56 -10.52 19.88
CA LEU A 59 -1.67 -11.49 19.90
C LEU A 59 -1.16 -12.92 19.72
N TYR A 60 -0.14 -13.13 18.89
CA TYR A 60 0.50 -14.44 18.73
C TYR A 60 1.15 -14.92 20.03
N LYS A 61 1.85 -14.02 20.74
CA LYS A 61 2.47 -14.31 22.03
C LYS A 61 1.46 -14.63 23.11
N GLU A 62 0.41 -13.82 23.25
CA GLU A 62 -0.66 -14.05 24.22
C GLU A 62 -1.30 -15.43 24.03
N LYS A 63 -1.67 -15.77 22.79
CA LYS A 63 -2.24 -17.08 22.48
C LYS A 63 -1.26 -18.23 22.78
N TYR A 64 0.02 -18.05 22.47
CA TYR A 64 1.01 -19.09 22.75
C TYR A 64 1.17 -19.35 24.25
N TRP A 65 1.15 -18.30 25.07
CA TRP A 65 1.25 -18.41 26.53
C TRP A 65 0.05 -19.12 27.15
N GLU A 66 -1.15 -18.93 26.60
CA GLU A 66 -2.35 -19.65 27.04
C GLU A 66 -2.17 -21.18 26.88
N GLU A 67 -1.54 -21.59 25.78
CA GLU A 67 -1.31 -23.00 25.46
C GLU A 67 -0.04 -23.56 26.14
N HIS A 68 0.97 -22.72 26.40
CA HIS A 68 2.31 -23.12 26.89
C HIS A 68 2.80 -22.21 28.03
N PRO A 69 2.28 -22.36 29.26
CA PRO A 69 2.65 -21.49 30.36
C PRO A 69 4.14 -21.65 30.72
N GLY A 70 4.86 -20.53 30.79
CA GLY A 70 6.27 -20.49 31.21
C GLY A 70 7.29 -20.89 30.15
N GLN A 71 6.87 -21.16 28.91
CA GLN A 71 7.78 -21.38 27.78
C GLN A 71 8.12 -20.05 27.10
N GLU A 72 9.34 -19.94 26.57
CA GLU A 72 9.73 -18.80 25.75
C GLU A 72 8.95 -18.80 24.44
N VAL A 73 8.33 -17.67 24.08
CA VAL A 73 7.57 -17.61 22.82
C VAL A 73 8.54 -17.55 21.66
N PRO A 74 8.39 -18.42 20.66
CA PRO A 74 9.07 -18.24 19.39
C PRO A 74 8.65 -16.91 18.74
N LEU A 75 9.52 -16.34 17.91
CA LEU A 75 9.17 -15.16 17.12
C LEU A 75 8.16 -15.55 16.03
N MET A 76 7.10 -14.77 15.81
CA MET A 76 6.11 -15.10 14.78
C MET A 76 6.78 -15.13 13.40
N ARG A 77 6.34 -16.07 12.54
CA ARG A 77 6.75 -16.09 11.14
C ARG A 77 6.18 -14.89 10.40
N PRO A 78 7.00 -14.13 9.64
CA PRO A 78 6.51 -13.04 8.81
C PRO A 78 5.58 -13.58 7.73
N LYS A 79 4.34 -13.08 7.69
CA LYS A 79 3.33 -13.52 6.71
C LYS A 79 3.68 -13.13 5.27
N TYR A 80 4.42 -12.03 5.10
CA TYR A 80 4.70 -11.42 3.79
C TYR A 80 6.14 -11.65 3.30
N TYR A 81 6.93 -12.46 4.00
CA TYR A 81 8.30 -12.77 3.62
C TYR A 81 8.39 -14.22 3.15
N GLY A 82 8.59 -14.43 1.86
CA GLY A 82 8.72 -15.75 1.24
C GLY A 82 10.14 -16.33 1.28
N GLY A 83 11.12 -15.55 1.75
CA GLY A 83 12.52 -15.99 1.86
C GLY A 83 12.78 -16.87 3.09
N PRO A 84 14.00 -17.41 3.23
CA PRO A 84 14.39 -18.19 4.39
C PRO A 84 14.31 -17.35 5.66
N TRP A 85 13.40 -17.71 6.57
CA TRP A 85 13.25 -17.04 7.86
C TRP A 85 14.32 -17.52 8.83
N ARG A 86 15.30 -16.65 9.12
CA ARG A 86 16.38 -16.93 10.08
C ARG A 86 16.37 -15.83 11.15
N VAL A 87 16.23 -16.21 12.41
CA VAL A 87 16.49 -15.30 13.54
C VAL A 87 18.00 -15.02 13.55
N MET A 88 18.43 -13.81 13.93
CA MET A 88 19.85 -13.37 13.89
C MET A 88 20.85 -14.26 14.67
N ARG A 89 20.39 -15.32 15.35
CA ARG A 89 21.21 -16.36 15.99
C ARG A 89 21.31 -17.67 15.18
N GLY A 90 20.76 -17.73 13.97
CA GLY A 90 20.79 -18.93 13.12
C GLY A 90 19.81 -20.03 13.51
N GLU A 91 19.13 -19.88 14.65
CA GLU A 91 18.15 -20.85 15.14
C GLU A 91 16.82 -20.69 14.39
N VAL A 92 16.35 -21.82 13.85
CA VAL A 92 15.00 -21.95 13.29
C VAL A 92 14.05 -22.13 14.48
N PRO A 93 12.95 -21.35 14.59
CA PRO A 93 12.01 -21.51 15.69
C PRO A 93 11.51 -22.97 15.78
N PRO A 94 11.48 -23.56 16.99
CA PRO A 94 11.02 -24.94 17.18
C PRO A 94 9.57 -25.07 16.68
N GLY A 95 9.36 -25.93 15.67
CA GLY A 95 8.06 -26.09 14.98
C GLY A 95 8.12 -26.07 13.44
N LEU A 96 9.30 -25.87 12.85
CA LEU A 96 9.52 -26.05 11.41
C LEU A 96 10.16 -27.41 11.13
N PRO A 97 9.61 -28.24 10.23
CA PRO A 97 10.31 -29.43 9.76
C PRO A 97 11.58 -29.00 9.01
N ALA A 98 12.70 -29.63 9.36
CA ALA A 98 14.04 -29.36 8.82
C ALA A 98 14.13 -29.47 7.28
N GLU A 99 13.14 -30.09 6.64
CA GLU A 99 13.05 -30.33 5.20
C GLU A 99 12.91 -29.04 4.35
N LYS A 100 12.51 -27.90 4.96
CA LYS A 100 12.38 -26.61 4.25
C LYS A 100 13.53 -25.63 4.51
N ALA A 101 14.62 -26.09 5.15
CA ALA A 101 15.79 -25.27 5.47
C ALA A 101 16.99 -25.46 4.51
N GLY A 102 16.81 -26.22 3.42
CA GLY A 102 17.78 -26.41 2.34
C GLY A 102 17.66 -25.34 1.25
#